data_AF-A0A7S3F9X0-F1
#
_entry.id   AF-A0A7S3F9X0-F1
#
_cell.length_a   1.000
_cell.length_b   1.000
_cell.length_c   1.000
_cell.angle_alpha   90.00
_cell.angle_beta   90.00
_cell.angle_gamma   90.00
#
_symmetry.space_group_name_H-M   'P 1'
#
loop_
_entity.id
_entity.type
_entity.pdbx_description
1 polymer ?
#
loop_
_entity_poly.entity_id
_entity_poly.type
_entity_poly.pdbx_seq_one_letter_code
_entity_poly.pdbx_strand_id
1 'polypeptide(L)'
;TIIMVYHAVLAAVLAAKKMPPPPPPPTMEEVYGGVALVSCAWIFMAYIFMPMGPTAQMTGRSKGQCKWGDRCFMNLQEQAVLFFTSLWMHAVFVSAETATNFGWLYIFFRALYPIIWAVKGGESGPPFPQLFLSTFTAYGVNVYLTLGVALKIGSGINVEEMFMGHHAIGFLFVSFVFLMFCVGLTPVLHSNFYCKFFAEPPPKTA
;
A
#
# COMPACT_ATOMS: atom_id res chain seq x y z
N THR A 1 -55.21 25.62 18.83
CA THR A 1 -53.74 25.41 18.65
C THR A 1 -53.20 24.27 19.49
N ILE A 2 -53.40 24.23 20.82
CA ILE A 2 -52.86 23.17 21.71
C ILE A 2 -53.30 21.74 21.31
N ILE A 3 -54.58 21.55 20.97
CA ILE A 3 -55.11 20.24 20.56
C ILE A 3 -54.44 19.71 19.28
N MET A 4 -54.13 20.59 18.32
CA MET A 4 -53.46 20.20 17.07
C MET A 4 -52.01 19.79 17.33
N VAL A 5 -51.30 20.51 18.21
CA VAL A 5 -49.93 20.14 18.62
C VAL A 5 -49.92 18.78 19.32
N TYR A 6 -50.88 18.53 20.22
CA TYR A 6 -50.99 17.24 20.90
C TYR A 6 -51.21 16.07 19.92
N HIS A 7 -52.13 16.22 18.94
CA HIS A 7 -52.37 15.18 17.94
C HIS A 7 -51.17 14.96 17.01
N ALA A 8 -50.45 16.03 16.63
CA ALA A 8 -49.23 15.92 15.82
C ALA A 8 -48.11 15.19 16.59
N VAL A 9 -47.90 15.51 17.87
CA VAL A 9 -46.91 14.83 18.72
C VAL A 9 -47.31 13.37 18.96
N LEU A 10 -48.58 13.09 19.26
CA LEU A 10 -49.07 11.74 19.45
C LEU A 10 -48.96 10.90 18.17
N ALA A 11 -49.29 11.48 17.01
CA ALA A 11 -49.11 10.83 15.71
C ALA A 11 -47.63 10.55 15.42
N ALA A 12 -46.72 11.48 15.72
CA ALA A 12 -45.28 11.29 15.57
C ALA A 12 -44.73 10.19 16.52
N VAL A 13 -45.19 10.14 17.77
CA VAL A 13 -44.81 9.10 18.73
C VAL A 13 -45.36 7.73 18.32
N LEU A 14 -46.60 7.67 17.85
CA LEU A 14 -47.20 6.43 17.34
C LEU A 14 -46.55 5.96 16.04
N ALA A 15 -46.17 6.89 15.16
CA ALA A 15 -45.38 6.60 13.96
C ALA A 15 -43.98 6.08 14.34
N ALA A 16 -43.32 6.69 15.31
CA ALA A 16 -42.02 6.24 15.81
C ALA A 16 -42.07 4.84 16.44
N LYS A 17 -43.16 4.50 17.15
CA LYS A 17 -43.38 3.15 17.70
C LYS A 17 -43.67 2.08 16.64
N LYS A 18 -44.09 2.47 15.44
CA LYS A 18 -44.30 1.57 14.30
C LYS A 18 -43.07 1.41 13.40
N MET A 19 -42.00 2.19 13.64
CA MET A 19 -40.78 2.00 12.88
C MET A 19 -40.18 0.63 13.25
N PRO A 20 -39.77 -0.18 12.25
CA PRO A 20 -39.01 -1.38 12.55
C PRO A 20 -37.76 -0.99 13.35
N PRO A 21 -37.27 -1.86 14.24
CA PRO A 21 -36.01 -1.60 14.93
C PRO A 21 -34.93 -1.30 13.87
N PRO A 22 -34.03 -0.35 14.14
CA PRO A 22 -32.93 -0.11 13.22
C PRO A 22 -32.14 -1.41 13.01
N PRO A 23 -31.57 -1.62 11.82
CA PRO A 23 -30.71 -2.77 11.61
C PRO A 23 -29.57 -2.76 12.62
N PRO A 24 -29.07 -3.94 13.06
CA PRO A 24 -27.89 -3.99 13.91
C PRO A 24 -26.72 -3.30 13.21
N PRO A 25 -25.79 -2.70 13.97
CA PRO A 25 -24.57 -2.15 13.38
C PRO A 25 -23.79 -3.26 12.67
N PRO A 26 -23.04 -2.94 11.60
CA PRO A 26 -22.23 -3.93 10.91
C PRO A 26 -21.15 -4.47 11.84
N THR A 27 -20.85 -5.74 11.68
CA THR A 27 -19.79 -6.45 12.38
C THR A 27 -18.41 -6.05 11.87
N MET A 28 -17.36 -6.30 12.67
CA MET A 28 -15.98 -6.05 12.24
C MET A 28 -15.59 -6.89 11.01
N GLU A 29 -16.17 -8.08 10.86
CA GLU A 29 -15.97 -8.92 9.68
C GLU A 29 -16.53 -8.27 8.42
N GLU A 30 -17.76 -7.76 8.49
CA GLU A 30 -18.40 -7.06 7.37
C GLU A 30 -17.64 -5.80 6.96
N VAL A 31 -17.05 -5.07 7.93
CA VAL A 31 -16.32 -3.82 7.65
C VAL A 31 -14.87 -4.08 7.22
N TYR A 32 -14.15 -4.98 7.87
CA TYR A 32 -12.69 -5.12 7.72
C TYR A 32 -12.23 -6.50 7.20
N GLY A 33 -13.15 -7.42 6.89
CA GLY A 33 -12.82 -8.77 6.43
C GLY A 33 -11.88 -8.78 5.22
N GLY A 34 -12.09 -7.88 4.25
CA GLY A 34 -11.21 -7.73 3.09
C GLY A 34 -9.77 -7.32 3.46
N VAL A 35 -9.62 -6.39 4.38
CA VAL A 35 -8.31 -5.90 4.86
C VAL A 35 -7.58 -6.99 5.65
N ALA A 36 -8.32 -7.76 6.45
CA ALA A 36 -7.79 -8.92 7.16
C ALA A 36 -7.29 -10.00 6.18
N LEU A 37 -8.06 -10.31 5.13
CA LEU A 37 -7.66 -11.28 4.10
C LEU A 37 -6.40 -10.84 3.34
N VAL A 38 -6.28 -9.55 2.97
CA VAL A 38 -5.07 -8.99 2.37
C VAL A 38 -3.87 -9.18 3.32
N SER A 39 -4.07 -8.94 4.62
CA SER A 39 -3.02 -9.11 5.63
C SER A 39 -2.56 -10.57 5.73
N CYS A 40 -3.50 -11.51 5.75
CA CYS A 40 -3.21 -12.95 5.73
C CYS A 40 -2.46 -13.37 4.45
N ALA A 41 -2.88 -12.86 3.28
CA ALA A 41 -2.22 -13.14 2.01
C ALA A 41 -0.77 -12.62 1.99
N TRP A 42 -0.53 -11.43 2.57
CA TRP A 42 0.82 -10.91 2.75
C TRP A 42 1.68 -11.83 3.60
N ILE A 43 1.17 -12.27 4.76
CA ILE A 43 1.88 -13.16 5.68
C ILE A 43 2.25 -14.46 4.98
N PHE A 44 1.32 -15.06 4.26
CA PHE A 44 1.58 -16.28 3.50
C PHE A 44 2.67 -16.08 2.44
N MET A 45 2.62 -14.99 1.67
CA MET A 45 3.65 -14.63 0.71
C MET A 45 5.03 -14.43 1.38
N ALA A 46 5.07 -13.82 2.56
CA ALA A 46 6.31 -13.63 3.31
C ALA A 46 6.94 -14.98 3.72
N TYR A 47 6.13 -15.95 4.16
CA TYR A 47 6.59 -17.30 4.44
C TYR A 47 7.09 -18.04 3.21
N ILE A 48 6.52 -17.79 2.02
CA ILE A 48 7.01 -18.35 0.75
C ILE A 48 8.37 -17.73 0.38
N PHE A 49 8.55 -16.42 0.58
CA PHE A 49 9.77 -15.73 0.16
C PHE A 49 10.95 -15.98 1.11
N MET A 50 10.68 -16.14 2.41
CA MET A 50 11.67 -16.34 3.46
C MET A 50 12.72 -17.43 3.14
N PRO A 51 12.36 -18.65 2.71
CA PRO A 51 13.35 -19.70 2.45
C PRO A 51 14.10 -19.54 1.13
N MET A 52 13.71 -18.63 0.22
CA MET A 52 14.23 -18.62 -1.16
C MET A 52 15.75 -18.44 -1.22
N GLY A 53 16.29 -17.47 -0.47
CA GLY A 53 17.72 -17.21 -0.39
C GLY A 53 18.49 -18.32 0.35
N PRO A 54 18.17 -18.58 1.63
CA PRO A 54 18.85 -19.62 2.42
C PRO A 54 18.81 -21.02 1.78
N THR A 55 17.66 -21.43 1.22
CA THR A 55 17.53 -22.76 0.60
C THR A 55 18.34 -22.86 -0.69
N ALA A 56 18.45 -21.76 -1.46
CA ALA A 56 19.34 -21.72 -2.63
C ALA A 56 20.81 -21.95 -2.21
N GLN A 57 21.24 -21.35 -1.10
CA GLN A 57 22.58 -21.56 -0.54
C GLN A 57 22.77 -23.01 -0.07
N MET A 58 21.81 -23.56 0.69
CA MET A 58 21.86 -24.94 1.20
C MET A 58 21.90 -25.99 0.08
N THR A 59 21.28 -25.71 -1.06
CA THR A 59 21.22 -26.62 -2.21
C THR A 59 22.30 -26.36 -3.27
N GLY A 60 23.33 -25.56 -2.95
CA GLY A 60 24.48 -25.33 -3.82
C GLY A 60 24.14 -24.60 -5.12
N ARG A 61 23.14 -23.71 -5.10
CA ARG A 61 22.74 -22.93 -6.29
C ARG A 61 23.73 -21.81 -6.59
N SER A 62 23.59 -21.24 -7.78
CA SER A 62 24.43 -20.13 -8.26
C SER A 62 24.32 -18.90 -7.35
N LYS A 63 25.38 -18.09 -7.35
CA LYS A 63 25.42 -16.84 -6.57
C LYS A 63 24.30 -15.88 -6.95
N GLY A 64 23.91 -15.82 -8.23
CA GLY A 64 22.79 -15.00 -8.69
C GLY A 64 21.45 -15.49 -8.17
N GLN A 65 21.22 -16.81 -8.11
CA GLN A 65 20.00 -17.37 -7.53
C GLN A 65 19.90 -17.08 -6.02
N CYS A 66 21.01 -17.22 -5.26
CA CYS A 66 21.04 -16.84 -3.85
C CYS A 66 20.71 -15.35 -3.67
N LYS A 67 21.35 -14.48 -4.45
CA LYS A 67 21.11 -13.03 -4.45
C LYS A 67 19.67 -12.68 -4.81
N TRP A 68 19.08 -13.37 -5.80
CA TRP A 68 17.68 -13.20 -6.17
C TRP A 68 16.75 -13.52 -5.00
N GLY A 69 16.94 -14.67 -4.34
CA GLY A 69 16.12 -15.08 -3.20
C GLY A 69 16.22 -14.09 -2.03
N ASP A 70 17.45 -13.70 -1.66
CA ASP A 70 17.70 -12.73 -0.59
C ASP A 70 17.02 -11.38 -0.89
N ARG A 71 17.13 -10.90 -2.14
CA ARG A 71 16.55 -9.60 -2.52
C ARG A 71 15.03 -9.64 -2.63
N CYS A 72 14.42 -10.75 -3.04
CA CYS A 72 12.97 -10.89 -3.04
C CYS A 72 12.40 -10.82 -1.62
N PHE A 73 12.99 -11.55 -0.68
CA PHE A 73 12.54 -11.52 0.72
C PHE A 73 12.82 -10.17 1.39
N MET A 74 14.04 -9.64 1.28
CA MET A 74 14.39 -8.37 1.91
C MET A 74 13.56 -7.21 1.36
N ASN A 75 13.30 -7.17 0.05
CA ASN A 75 12.47 -6.10 -0.52
C ASN A 75 11.01 -6.16 -0.05
N LEU A 76 10.49 -7.37 0.22
CA LEU A 76 9.16 -7.53 0.81
C LEU A 76 9.14 -7.01 2.27
N GLN A 77 10.17 -7.36 3.06
CA GLN A 77 10.29 -6.97 4.48
C GLN A 77 10.52 -5.46 4.67
N GLU A 78 11.39 -4.85 3.87
CA GLU A 78 11.66 -3.39 3.86
C GLU A 78 10.38 -2.55 3.73
N GLN A 79 9.33 -3.14 3.17
CA GLN A 79 8.09 -2.45 2.82
C GLN A 79 6.90 -2.89 3.69
N ALA A 80 7.10 -3.87 4.56
CA ALA A 80 6.06 -4.41 5.44
C ALA A 80 5.44 -3.32 6.32
N VAL A 81 6.29 -2.55 7.00
CA VAL A 81 5.84 -1.51 7.95
C VAL A 81 5.04 -0.43 7.23
N LEU A 82 5.54 0.08 6.10
CA LEU A 82 4.84 1.09 5.30
C LEU A 82 3.51 0.56 4.75
N PHE A 83 3.50 -0.68 4.26
CA PHE A 83 2.30 -1.31 3.73
C PHE A 83 1.23 -1.51 4.80
N PHE A 84 1.54 -2.22 5.89
CA PHE A 84 0.53 -2.49 6.93
C PHE A 84 0.04 -1.22 7.61
N THR A 85 0.93 -0.26 7.86
CA THR A 85 0.54 1.01 8.48
C THR A 85 -0.38 1.79 7.56
N SER A 86 -0.03 1.96 6.28
CA SER A 86 -0.88 2.68 5.33
C SER A 86 -2.20 1.96 5.04
N LEU A 87 -2.18 0.63 4.89
CA LEU A 87 -3.38 -0.20 4.69
C LEU A 87 -4.38 -0.04 5.83
N TRP A 88 -3.95 -0.27 7.07
CA TRP A 88 -4.85 -0.22 8.22
C TRP A 88 -5.28 1.20 8.57
N MET A 89 -4.40 2.19 8.47
CA MET A 89 -4.81 3.59 8.67
C MET A 89 -5.85 4.02 7.64
N HIS A 90 -5.65 3.67 6.36
CA HIS A 90 -6.62 4.02 5.33
C HIS A 90 -7.96 3.29 5.53
N ALA A 91 -7.91 2.02 5.94
CA ALA A 91 -9.12 1.26 6.24
C ALA A 91 -9.95 1.88 7.36
N VAL A 92 -9.28 2.30 8.45
CA VAL A 92 -9.94 2.85 9.65
C VAL A 92 -10.43 4.28 9.42
N PHE A 93 -9.63 5.14 8.78
CA PHE A 93 -9.91 6.57 8.70
C PHE A 93 -10.55 7.04 7.39
N VAL A 94 -10.51 6.22 6.33
CA VAL A 94 -10.96 6.62 5.00
C VAL A 94 -11.97 5.64 4.42
N SER A 95 -11.52 4.42 4.08
CA SER A 95 -12.37 3.39 3.46
C SER A 95 -11.70 2.02 3.52
N ALA A 96 -12.34 1.06 4.17
CA ALA A 96 -11.88 -0.34 4.21
C ALA A 96 -11.97 -1.02 2.84
N GLU A 97 -12.95 -0.65 2.01
CA GLU A 97 -13.10 -1.17 0.65
C GLU A 97 -11.93 -0.72 -0.24
N THR A 98 -11.63 0.58 -0.25
CA THR A 98 -10.50 1.12 -1.01
C THR A 98 -9.19 0.52 -0.53
N ALA A 99 -8.98 0.43 0.78
CA ALA A 99 -7.81 -0.23 1.37
C ALA A 99 -7.69 -1.69 0.92
N THR A 100 -8.80 -2.44 0.88
CA THR A 100 -8.82 -3.84 0.40
C THR A 100 -8.40 -3.94 -1.06
N ASN A 101 -8.98 -3.13 -1.95
CA ASN A 101 -8.69 -3.16 -3.39
C ASN A 101 -7.22 -2.83 -3.67
N PHE A 102 -6.70 -1.77 -3.06
CA PHE A 102 -5.30 -1.38 -3.19
C PHE A 102 -4.36 -2.37 -2.48
N GLY A 103 -4.81 -2.99 -1.39
CA GLY A 103 -4.12 -4.08 -0.72
C GLY A 103 -3.88 -5.26 -1.64
N TRP A 104 -4.90 -5.74 -2.35
CA TRP A 104 -4.74 -6.81 -3.35
C TRP A 104 -3.85 -6.40 -4.51
N LEU A 105 -3.95 -5.15 -4.99
CA LEU A 105 -3.05 -4.62 -6.01
C LEU A 105 -1.58 -4.67 -5.56
N TYR A 106 -1.30 -4.30 -4.31
CA TYR A 106 0.03 -4.39 -3.71
C TYR A 106 0.54 -5.83 -3.67
N ILE A 107 -0.28 -6.79 -3.21
CA ILE A 107 0.08 -8.22 -3.16
C ILE A 107 0.43 -8.73 -4.56
N PHE A 108 -0.38 -8.40 -5.56
CA PHE A 108 -0.15 -8.81 -6.95
C PHE A 108 1.22 -8.33 -7.45
N PHE A 109 1.55 -7.04 -7.28
CA PHE A 109 2.83 -6.52 -7.74
C PHE A 109 4.04 -7.04 -6.93
N ARG A 110 3.86 -7.36 -5.65
CA ARG A 110 4.89 -8.04 -4.84
C ARG A 110 5.15 -9.46 -5.30
N ALA A 111 4.10 -10.20 -5.64
CA ALA A 111 4.23 -11.53 -6.23
C ALA A 111 4.90 -11.50 -7.61
N LEU A 112 4.71 -10.41 -8.38
CA LEU A 112 5.30 -10.24 -9.70
C LEU A 112 6.81 -9.92 -9.66
N TYR A 113 7.32 -9.32 -8.57
CA TYR A 113 8.73 -8.97 -8.40
C TYR A 113 9.71 -10.13 -8.65
N PRO A 114 9.61 -11.28 -7.94
CA PRO A 114 10.51 -12.41 -8.16
C PRO A 114 10.42 -12.95 -9.60
N ILE A 115 9.23 -12.91 -10.21
CA ILE A 115 8.97 -13.39 -11.57
C ILE A 115 9.69 -12.52 -12.60
N ILE A 116 9.55 -11.19 -12.52
CA ILE A 116 10.22 -10.25 -13.42
C ILE A 116 11.74 -10.43 -13.33
N TRP A 117 12.29 -10.52 -12.12
CA TRP A 117 13.73 -10.73 -11.95
C TRP A 117 14.16 -12.07 -12.54
N ALA A 118 13.49 -13.17 -12.20
CA ALA A 118 13.85 -14.50 -12.69
C ALA A 118 13.87 -14.56 -14.23
N VAL A 119 12.90 -13.94 -14.90
CA VAL A 119 12.75 -13.99 -16.37
C VAL A 119 13.70 -13.02 -17.09
N LYS A 120 13.91 -11.82 -16.55
CA LYS A 120 14.63 -10.73 -17.27
C LYS A 120 16.02 -10.43 -16.73
N GLY A 121 16.29 -10.74 -15.46
CA GLY A 121 17.55 -10.45 -14.80
C GLY A 121 18.49 -11.65 -14.72
N GLY A 122 17.95 -12.81 -14.33
CA GLY A 122 18.74 -14.03 -14.10
C GLY A 122 19.97 -13.77 -13.21
N GLU A 123 21.12 -14.32 -13.62
CA GLU A 123 22.41 -14.14 -12.93
C GLU A 123 22.98 -12.73 -13.05
N SER A 124 22.58 -11.96 -14.07
CA SER A 124 23.09 -10.60 -14.30
C SER A 124 22.60 -9.58 -13.28
N GLY A 125 21.64 -9.97 -12.44
CA GLY A 125 21.09 -9.14 -11.37
C GLY A 125 19.74 -8.50 -11.74
N PRO A 126 19.30 -7.50 -10.97
CA PRO A 126 17.96 -6.93 -11.10
C PRO A 126 17.80 -6.23 -12.47
N PRO A 127 16.77 -6.58 -13.28
CA PRO A 127 16.56 -5.97 -14.59
C PRO A 127 15.93 -4.58 -14.42
N PHE A 128 16.78 -3.55 -14.40
CA PHE A 128 16.34 -2.16 -14.45
C PHE A 128 16.22 -1.69 -15.91
N PRO A 129 15.13 -0.99 -16.29
CA PRO A 129 14.07 -0.41 -15.45
C PRO A 129 12.84 -1.32 -15.23
N GLN A 130 12.82 -2.56 -15.72
CA GLN A 130 11.63 -3.43 -15.74
C GLN A 130 11.06 -3.71 -14.34
N LEU A 131 11.92 -3.83 -13.32
CA LEU A 131 11.50 -3.96 -11.92
C LEU A 131 10.73 -2.75 -11.37
N PHE A 132 10.74 -1.62 -12.08
CA PHE A 132 9.94 -0.47 -11.68
C PHE A 132 8.44 -0.78 -11.75
N LEU A 133 8.02 -1.63 -12.68
CA LEU A 133 6.61 -2.01 -12.81
C LEU A 133 6.05 -2.68 -11.55
N SER A 134 6.83 -3.53 -10.87
CA SER A 134 6.42 -4.12 -9.59
C SER A 134 6.67 -3.16 -8.43
N THR A 135 7.88 -2.62 -8.36
CA THR A 135 8.37 -1.94 -7.16
C THR A 135 7.72 -0.57 -6.99
N PHE A 136 7.72 0.26 -8.03
CA PHE A 136 7.15 1.61 -7.92
C PHE A 136 5.63 1.60 -7.87
N THR A 137 4.98 0.64 -8.52
CA THR A 137 3.54 0.48 -8.43
C THR A 137 3.12 0.11 -7.00
N ALA A 138 3.85 -0.80 -6.34
CA ALA A 138 3.64 -1.12 -4.93
C ALA A 138 3.94 0.08 -3.99
N TYR A 139 4.96 0.88 -4.29
CA TYR A 139 5.23 2.12 -3.55
C TYR A 139 4.13 3.14 -3.73
N GLY A 140 3.62 3.29 -4.96
CA GLY A 140 2.48 4.13 -5.29
C GLY A 140 1.25 3.79 -4.46
N VAL A 141 1.00 2.49 -4.19
CA VAL A 141 -0.09 2.07 -3.30
C VAL A 141 0.11 2.63 -1.90
N ASN A 142 1.28 2.43 -1.29
CA ASN A 142 1.57 2.92 0.06
C ASN A 142 1.42 4.44 0.16
N VAL A 143 1.92 5.19 -0.84
CA VAL A 143 1.82 6.65 -0.87
C VAL A 143 0.37 7.10 -1.06
N TYR A 144 -0.38 6.46 -1.96
CA TYR A 144 -1.79 6.78 -2.20
C TYR A 144 -2.63 6.59 -0.93
N LEU A 145 -2.48 5.44 -0.26
CA LEU A 145 -3.20 5.14 0.97
C LEU A 145 -2.84 6.12 2.09
N THR A 146 -1.55 6.40 2.27
CA THR A 146 -1.05 7.35 3.28
C THR A 146 -1.53 8.77 3.02
N LEU A 147 -1.46 9.23 1.76
CA LEU A 147 -1.94 10.56 1.36
C LEU A 147 -3.46 10.69 1.55
N GLY A 148 -4.21 9.62 1.27
CA GLY A 148 -5.63 9.52 1.56
C GLY A 148 -5.95 9.81 3.02
N VAL A 149 -5.21 9.19 3.93
CA VAL A 149 -5.37 9.42 5.38
C VAL A 149 -5.02 10.87 5.74
N ALA A 150 -3.87 11.36 5.26
CA ALA A 150 -3.39 12.70 5.57
C ALA A 150 -4.39 13.79 5.12
N LEU A 151 -4.93 13.68 3.91
CA LEU A 151 -5.92 14.64 3.38
C LEU A 151 -7.28 14.51 4.08
N LYS A 152 -7.72 13.28 4.36
CA LYS A 152 -9.00 13.05 5.02
C LYS A 152 -9.01 13.61 6.44
N ILE A 153 -7.97 13.32 7.22
CA ILE A 153 -7.87 13.79 8.61
C ILE A 153 -7.50 15.28 8.66
N GLY A 154 -6.55 15.72 7.84
CA GLY A 154 -6.02 17.09 7.89
C GLY A 154 -6.92 18.14 7.26
N SER A 155 -7.76 17.77 6.30
CA SER A 155 -8.57 18.74 5.53
C SER A 155 -10.01 18.28 5.26
N GLY A 156 -10.40 17.06 5.67
CA GLY A 156 -11.71 16.50 5.36
C GLY A 156 -11.88 16.02 3.92
N ILE A 157 -10.88 16.22 3.06
CA ILE A 157 -10.93 15.96 1.62
C ILE A 157 -10.65 14.48 1.35
N ASN A 158 -11.52 13.83 0.57
CA ASN A 158 -11.22 12.51 0.05
C ASN A 158 -10.32 12.63 -1.19
N VAL A 159 -9.26 11.82 -1.27
CA VAL A 159 -8.37 11.82 -2.45
C VAL A 159 -9.15 11.58 -3.75
N GLU A 160 -10.17 10.74 -3.72
CA GLU A 160 -11.02 10.44 -4.87
C GLU A 160 -11.69 11.69 -5.46
N GLU A 161 -12.13 12.64 -4.62
CA GLU A 161 -12.79 13.88 -5.05
C GLU A 161 -11.82 14.78 -5.84
N MET A 162 -10.54 14.76 -5.50
CA MET A 162 -9.51 15.50 -6.24
C MET A 162 -9.30 14.97 -7.67
N PHE A 163 -9.68 13.71 -7.91
CA PHE A 163 -9.51 13.03 -9.19
C PHE A 163 -10.85 12.64 -9.81
N MET A 164 -11.87 13.49 -9.63
CA MET A 164 -13.18 13.37 -10.29
C MET A 164 -13.90 12.03 -10.02
N GLY A 165 -13.72 11.42 -8.85
CA GLY A 165 -14.33 10.12 -8.56
C GLY A 165 -13.47 8.91 -8.97
N HIS A 166 -12.28 9.12 -9.55
CA HIS A 166 -11.49 8.03 -10.13
C HIS A 166 -10.25 7.68 -9.31
N HIS A 167 -10.35 6.63 -8.48
CA HIS A 167 -9.22 6.09 -7.71
C HIS A 167 -7.99 5.76 -8.58
N ALA A 168 -8.20 5.17 -9.76
CA ALA A 168 -7.11 4.77 -10.65
C ALA A 168 -6.30 5.98 -11.15
N ILE A 169 -6.97 7.09 -11.50
CA ILE A 169 -6.30 8.31 -11.95
C ILE A 169 -5.47 8.90 -10.81
N GLY A 170 -6.06 9.00 -9.61
CA GLY A 170 -5.36 9.50 -8.43
C GLY A 170 -4.14 8.64 -8.07
N PHE A 171 -4.28 7.32 -8.15
CA PHE A 171 -3.19 6.39 -7.94
C PHE A 171 -2.06 6.57 -8.97
N LEU A 172 -2.38 6.64 -10.26
CA LEU A 172 -1.39 6.83 -11.31
C LEU A 172 -0.67 8.17 -11.15
N PHE A 173 -1.41 9.23 -10.84
CA PHE A 173 -0.84 10.55 -10.57
C PHE A 173 0.13 10.52 -9.38
N VAL A 174 -0.31 9.98 -8.24
CA VAL A 174 0.54 9.87 -7.03
C VAL A 174 1.77 9.01 -7.29
N SER A 175 1.62 7.90 -8.01
CA SER A 175 2.73 7.01 -8.39
C SER A 175 3.74 7.72 -9.29
N PHE A 176 3.26 8.52 -10.25
CA PHE A 176 4.10 9.31 -11.14
C PHE A 176 4.86 10.40 -10.38
N VAL A 177 4.18 11.16 -9.51
CA VAL A 177 4.83 12.18 -8.65
C VAL A 177 5.89 11.55 -7.76
N PHE A 178 5.59 10.40 -7.16
CA PHE A 178 6.55 9.67 -6.34
C PHE A 178 7.75 9.17 -7.15
N LEU A 179 7.53 8.70 -8.38
CA LEU A 179 8.61 8.31 -9.28
C LEU A 179 9.52 9.50 -9.64
N MET A 180 8.94 10.67 -9.92
CA MET A 180 9.71 11.90 -10.14
C MET A 180 10.53 12.28 -8.91
N PHE A 181 9.98 12.11 -7.71
CA PHE A 181 10.72 12.33 -6.46
C PHE A 181 11.90 11.36 -6.32
N CYS A 182 11.70 10.07 -6.54
CA CYS A 182 12.74 9.06 -6.36
C CYS A 182 13.83 9.08 -7.44
N VAL A 183 13.46 9.25 -8.71
CA VAL A 183 14.41 9.16 -9.84
C VAL A 183 14.96 10.54 -10.23
N GLY A 184 14.17 11.59 -10.04
CA GLY A 184 14.56 12.97 -10.37
C GLY A 184 15.17 13.69 -9.18
N LEU A 185 14.36 14.00 -8.16
CA LEU A 185 14.78 14.88 -7.07
C LEU A 185 15.82 14.24 -6.15
N THR A 186 15.65 12.97 -5.78
CA THR A 186 16.51 12.31 -4.78
C THR A 186 17.98 12.25 -5.19
N PRO A 187 18.35 11.89 -6.44
CA PRO A 187 19.75 11.93 -6.87
C PRO A 187 20.36 13.33 -6.82
N VAL A 188 19.59 14.36 -7.18
CA VAL A 188 20.03 15.77 -7.14
C VAL A 188 20.28 16.21 -5.70
N LEU A 189 19.37 15.87 -4.78
CA LEU A 189 19.56 16.12 -3.34
C LEU A 189 20.79 15.36 -2.83
N HIS A 190 21.00 14.12 -3.28
CA HIS A 190 22.13 13.32 -2.86
C HIS A 190 23.46 13.92 -3.31
N SER A 191 23.59 14.31 -4.58
CA SER A 191 24.83 14.84 -5.14
C SER A 191 25.16 16.26 -4.65
N ASN A 192 24.15 17.08 -4.36
CA ASN A 192 24.36 18.50 -4.04
C ASN A 192 24.28 18.82 -2.55
N PHE A 193 23.62 17.96 -1.77
CA PHE A 193 23.34 18.21 -0.35
C PHE A 193 23.80 17.03 0.52
N TYR A 194 23.27 15.82 0.33
CA TYR A 194 23.55 14.73 1.28
C TYR A 194 25.02 14.31 1.30
N CYS A 195 25.72 14.33 0.16
CA CYS A 195 27.14 13.98 0.08
C CYS A 195 28.03 14.84 0.99
N LYS A 196 27.63 16.09 1.28
CA LYS A 196 28.41 17.03 2.09
C LYS A 196 28.46 16.66 3.58
N PHE A 197 27.59 15.77 4.04
CA PHE A 197 27.59 15.27 5.40
C PHE A 197 28.48 14.04 5.60
N PHE A 198 29.04 13.48 4.52
CA PHE A 198 29.87 12.29 4.56
C PHE A 198 31.30 12.60 4.14
N ALA A 199 32.25 11.84 4.66
CA ALA A 199 33.64 11.92 4.20
C ALA A 199 33.72 11.52 2.71
N GLU A 200 34.62 12.17 1.98
CA GLU A 200 34.89 11.79 0.60
C GLU A 200 35.34 10.33 0.53
N PRO A 201 34.87 9.55 -0.48
CA PRO A 201 35.31 8.18 -0.64
C PRO A 201 36.83 8.17 -0.88
N PRO A 202 37.55 7.14 -0.35
CA PRO A 202 38.97 7.01 -0.63
C PRO A 202 39.20 6.95 -2.15
N PRO A 203 40.32 7.49 -2.65
CA PRO A 203 40.63 7.46 -4.07
C PRO A 203 40.62 6.01 -4.58
N LYS A 204 39.98 5.79 -5.74
CA LYS A 204 39.97 4.46 -6.38
C LYS A 204 41.41 4.07 -6.67
N THR A 205 41.87 2.97 -6.08
CA THR A 205 43.14 2.34 -6.46
C THR A 205 43.00 1.85 -7.90
N ALA A 206 43.88 2.33 -8.77
CA ALA A 206 43.97 1.95 -10.18
C ALA A 206 44.33 0.48 -10.36
#